data_AF-A0AAD7IX54-F1
#
_entry.id   AF-A0AAD7IX54-F1
#
_cell.length_a   1.000
_cell.length_b   1.000
_cell.length_c   1.000
_cell.angle_alpha   90.00
_cell.angle_beta   90.00
_cell.angle_gamma   90.00
#
_symmetry.space_group_name_H-M   'P 1'
#
loop_
_entity.id
_entity.type
_entity.pdbx_description
1 polymer ?
#
loop_
_entity_poly.entity_id
_entity_poly.type
_entity_poly.pdbx_seq_one_letter_code
_entity_poly.pdbx_strand_id
1 'polypeptide(L)'
;METRTLDSHKLWHSGSILTITLLFAGAIFGSIHCTAWSSVFPSGGEMWIWRIASVYIVAFPSLIGCTVACSILFRPKADSQVWQILLVFSCITCPIYIVCRLVLVVLSFTTLRALSSADFVDVSWSKYIPHF
;
A
#
# COMPACT_ATOMS: atom_id res chain seq x y z
N MET A 1 6.79 -39.37 -12.54
CA MET A 1 7.41 -38.55 -11.48
C MET A 1 7.88 -37.20 -12.02
N GLU A 2 8.42 -37.14 -13.23
CA GLU A 2 8.94 -35.93 -13.89
C GLU A 2 7.90 -34.90 -14.36
N THR A 3 6.69 -35.34 -14.75
CA THR A 3 5.60 -34.41 -15.10
C THR A 3 5.15 -33.55 -13.92
N ARG A 4 5.11 -34.14 -12.72
CA ARG A 4 4.69 -33.45 -11.48
C ARG A 4 5.66 -32.35 -11.05
N THR A 5 6.96 -32.50 -11.31
CA THR A 5 7.98 -31.48 -10.95
C THR A 5 7.91 -30.29 -11.91
N LEU A 6 7.69 -30.53 -13.21
CA LEU A 6 7.51 -29.48 -14.21
C LEU A 6 6.25 -28.63 -13.93
N ASP A 7 5.15 -29.26 -13.55
CA ASP A 7 3.91 -28.55 -13.21
C ASP A 7 4.08 -27.68 -11.96
N SER A 8 4.73 -28.20 -10.91
CA SER A 8 4.98 -27.45 -9.68
C SER A 8 5.85 -26.20 -9.92
N HIS A 9 6.82 -26.30 -10.81
CA HIS A 9 7.71 -25.19 -11.16
C HIS A 9 6.95 -24.10 -11.93
N LYS A 10 6.15 -24.49 -12.92
CA LYS A 10 5.29 -23.54 -13.67
C LYS A 10 4.29 -22.83 -12.75
N LEU A 11 3.63 -23.57 -11.86
CA LEU A 11 2.68 -23.00 -10.89
C LEU A 11 3.36 -22.00 -9.96
N TRP A 12 4.58 -22.31 -9.49
CA TRP A 12 5.36 -21.40 -8.66
C TRP A 12 5.71 -20.09 -9.38
N HIS A 13 6.18 -20.15 -10.63
CA HIS A 13 6.51 -18.96 -11.42
C HIS A 13 5.29 -18.10 -11.70
N SER A 14 4.20 -18.71 -12.17
CA SER A 14 2.95 -17.98 -12.46
C SER A 14 2.38 -17.31 -11.19
N GLY A 15 2.35 -18.03 -10.07
CA GLY A 15 1.90 -17.48 -8.79
C GLY A 15 2.80 -16.35 -8.29
N SER A 16 4.11 -16.47 -8.45
CA SER A 16 5.06 -15.44 -8.03
C SER A 16 4.97 -14.18 -8.88
N ILE A 17 4.80 -14.30 -10.21
CA ILE A 17 4.61 -13.16 -11.12
C ILE A 17 3.33 -12.39 -10.77
N LEU A 18 2.23 -13.11 -10.53
CA LEU A 18 0.98 -12.51 -10.09
C LEU A 18 1.15 -11.76 -8.76
N THR A 19 1.81 -12.40 -7.79
CA THR A 19 2.08 -11.82 -6.47
C THR A 19 2.89 -10.53 -6.58
N ILE A 20 3.99 -10.54 -7.33
CA ILE A 20 4.82 -9.36 -7.60
C ILE A 20 3.97 -8.22 -8.18
N THR A 21 3.19 -8.53 -9.21
CA THR A 21 2.35 -7.53 -9.89
C THR A 21 1.37 -6.87 -8.93
N LEU A 22 0.68 -7.65 -8.10
CA LEU A 22 -0.27 -7.15 -7.11
C LEU A 22 0.41 -6.29 -6.03
N LEU A 23 1.58 -6.71 -5.54
CA LEU A 23 2.32 -5.97 -4.51
C LEU A 23 2.83 -4.62 -5.03
N PHE A 24 3.39 -4.57 -6.24
CA PHE A 24 3.83 -3.32 -6.85
C PHE A 24 2.66 -2.40 -7.19
N ALA A 25 1.57 -2.92 -7.75
CA ALA A 25 0.36 -2.12 -7.98
C ALA A 25 -0.18 -1.53 -6.67
N GLY A 26 -0.22 -2.33 -5.60
CA GLY A 26 -0.63 -1.89 -4.26
C GLY A 26 0.29 -0.82 -3.67
N ALA A 27 1.61 -0.93 -3.87
CA ALA A 27 2.59 0.06 -3.44
C ALA A 27 2.46 1.39 -4.22
N ILE A 28 2.29 1.31 -5.54
CA ILE A 28 2.03 2.49 -6.39
C ILE A 28 0.75 3.19 -5.91
N PHE A 29 -0.33 2.46 -5.71
CA PHE A 29 -1.56 3.03 -5.16
C PHE A 29 -1.33 3.62 -3.74
N GLY A 30 -0.56 2.93 -2.90
CA GLY A 30 -0.21 3.41 -1.56
C GLY A 30 0.57 4.72 -1.56
N SER A 31 1.43 4.94 -2.56
CA SER A 31 2.25 6.15 -2.68
C SER A 31 1.42 7.42 -2.84
N ILE A 32 0.17 7.32 -3.31
CA ILE A 32 -0.75 8.46 -3.41
C ILE A 32 -1.00 9.07 -2.03
N HIS A 33 -1.09 8.27 -0.97
CA HIS A 33 -1.25 8.77 0.40
C HIS A 33 -0.03 9.55 0.90
N CYS A 34 1.17 9.22 0.41
CA CYS A 34 2.37 9.99 0.71
C CYS A 34 2.33 11.38 0.08
N THR A 35 1.57 11.62 -0.99
CA THR A 35 1.48 12.96 -1.60
C THR A 35 0.77 13.96 -0.68
N ALA A 36 -0.11 13.48 0.21
CA ALA A 36 -0.78 14.25 1.26
C ALA A 36 0.10 14.48 2.52
N TRP A 37 1.44 14.48 2.37
CA TRP A 37 2.38 14.59 3.48
C TRP A 37 2.24 15.85 4.34
N SER A 38 1.81 16.94 3.70
CA SER A 38 1.60 18.27 4.28
C SER A 38 0.13 18.61 4.49
N SER A 39 -0.77 17.63 4.43
CA SER A 39 -2.19 17.86 4.72
C SER A 39 -2.39 18.30 6.17
N VAL A 40 -3.43 19.12 6.40
CA VAL A 40 -3.81 19.57 7.74
C VAL A 40 -4.64 18.48 8.41
N PHE A 41 -4.21 18.06 9.59
CA PHE A 41 -4.91 17.06 10.40
C PHE A 41 -5.47 17.71 11.68
N PRO A 42 -6.60 17.21 12.22
CA PRO A 42 -7.19 17.74 13.45
C PRO A 42 -6.26 17.65 14.67
N SER A 43 -5.39 16.64 14.73
CA SER A 43 -4.39 16.46 15.78
C SER A 43 -3.01 16.07 15.23
N GLY A 44 -1.96 16.38 16.00
CA GLY A 44 -0.59 15.98 15.65
C GLY A 44 -0.38 14.45 15.67
N GLY A 45 -1.11 13.72 16.52
CA GLY A 45 -1.07 12.26 16.56
C GLY A 45 -1.57 11.62 15.26
N GLU A 46 -2.73 12.10 14.77
CA GLU A 46 -3.31 11.66 13.49
C GLU A 46 -2.38 11.91 12.31
N MET A 47 -1.69 13.05 12.29
CA MET A 47 -0.69 13.38 11.28
C MET A 47 0.50 12.40 11.27
N TRP A 48 1.05 12.06 12.44
CA TRP A 48 2.16 11.11 12.51
C TRP A 48 1.71 9.69 12.16
N ILE A 49 0.53 9.28 12.63
CA ILE A 49 -0.07 7.99 12.27
C ILE A 49 -0.25 7.90 10.75
N TRP A 50 -0.76 8.95 10.10
CA TRP A 50 -0.89 9.02 8.64
C TRP A 50 0.45 8.81 7.93
N ARG A 51 1.49 9.52 8.36
CA ARG A 51 2.83 9.45 7.74
C ARG A 51 3.44 8.07 7.87
N ILE A 52 3.42 7.51 9.09
CA ILE A 52 3.95 6.17 9.36
C ILE A 52 3.17 5.12 8.56
N ALA A 53 1.83 5.19 8.58
CA ALA A 53 0.99 4.26 7.84
C ALA A 53 1.22 4.36 6.32
N SER A 54 1.33 5.58 5.77
CA SER A 54 1.57 5.81 4.34
C SER A 54 2.91 5.24 3.89
N VAL A 55 3.98 5.49 4.64
CA VAL A 55 5.30 4.91 4.34
C VAL A 55 5.27 3.38 4.46
N TYR A 56 4.62 2.85 5.50
CA TYR A 56 4.53 1.42 5.74
C TYR A 56 3.83 0.67 4.59
N ILE A 57 2.67 1.17 4.11
CA ILE A 57 1.93 0.51 3.03
C ILE A 57 2.62 0.55 1.66
N VAL A 58 3.65 1.39 1.51
CA VAL A 58 4.52 1.41 0.32
C VAL A 58 5.71 0.49 0.54
N ALA A 59 6.46 0.71 1.63
CA ALA A 59 7.73 0.02 1.87
C ALA A 59 7.55 -1.49 2.02
N PHE A 60 6.53 -1.93 2.76
CA PHE A 60 6.37 -3.35 3.09
C PHE A 60 6.02 -4.22 1.85
N PRO A 61 4.99 -3.89 1.04
CA PRO A 61 4.73 -4.63 -0.20
C PRO A 61 5.88 -4.57 -1.19
N SER A 62 6.58 -3.43 -1.31
CA SER A 62 7.76 -3.31 -2.18
C SER A 62 8.89 -4.22 -1.75
N LEU A 63 9.16 -4.32 -0.44
CA LEU A 63 10.20 -5.21 0.09
C LEU A 63 9.90 -6.67 -0.24
N ILE A 64 8.65 -7.13 -0.03
CA ILE A 64 8.24 -8.51 -0.38
C ILE A 64 8.30 -8.73 -1.89
N GLY A 65 7.80 -7.79 -2.70
CA GLY A 65 7.87 -7.88 -4.15
C GLY A 65 9.31 -8.03 -4.65
N CYS A 66 10.24 -7.27 -4.07
CA CYS A 66 11.67 -7.34 -4.36
C CYS A 66 12.29 -8.67 -3.94
N THR A 67 11.97 -9.22 -2.77
CA THR A 67 12.52 -10.53 -2.35
C THR A 67 12.03 -11.66 -3.23
N VAL A 68 10.75 -11.67 -3.59
CA VAL A 68 10.17 -12.67 -4.51
C VAL A 68 10.78 -12.52 -5.91
N ALA A 69 10.90 -11.30 -6.44
CA ALA A 69 11.54 -11.05 -7.73
C ALA A 69 13.01 -11.51 -7.74
N CYS A 70 13.76 -11.17 -6.68
CA CYS A 70 15.14 -11.63 -6.51
C CYS A 70 15.24 -13.16 -6.48
N SER A 71 14.30 -13.84 -5.81
CA SER A 71 14.26 -15.30 -5.75
C SER A 71 14.08 -15.96 -7.12
N ILE A 72 13.32 -15.32 -8.04
CA ILE A 72 13.11 -15.80 -9.41
C ILE A 72 14.33 -15.54 -10.28
N LEU A 73 14.88 -14.33 -10.20
CA LEU A 73 15.94 -13.84 -11.09
C LEU A 73 17.30 -14.46 -10.77
N PHE A 74 17.66 -14.52 -9.48
CA PHE A 74 19.00 -14.93 -9.05
C PHE A 74 19.06 -16.35 -8.49
N ARG A 75 17.90 -16.97 -8.23
CA ARG A 75 17.76 -18.30 -7.60
C ARG A 75 18.75 -18.54 -6.45
N PRO A 76 18.84 -17.62 -5.47
CA PRO A 76 19.72 -17.81 -4.33
C PRO A 76 19.35 -19.11 -3.60
N LYS A 77 20.36 -19.87 -3.17
CA LYS A 77 20.17 -20.98 -2.23
C LYS A 77 19.87 -20.41 -0.86
N ALA A 78 18.64 -19.95 -0.66
CA ALA A 78 18.17 -19.53 0.64
C ALA A 78 17.98 -20.76 1.54
N ASP A 79 18.58 -20.74 2.72
CA ASP A 79 18.38 -21.77 3.73
C ASP A 79 16.89 -21.82 4.13
N SER A 80 16.41 -23.02 4.42
CA SER A 80 15.09 -23.30 4.99
C SER A 80 14.74 -22.40 6.18
N GLN A 81 15.72 -22.07 7.04
CA GLN A 81 15.53 -21.16 8.17
C GLN A 81 15.18 -19.74 7.74
N VAL A 82 15.80 -19.23 6.66
CA VAL A 82 15.52 -17.89 6.13
C VAL A 82 14.08 -17.79 5.65
N TRP A 83 13.59 -18.80 4.93
CA TRP A 83 12.20 -18.84 4.48
C TRP A 83 11.20 -18.89 5.63
N GLN A 84 11.50 -19.64 6.70
CA GLN A 84 10.66 -19.68 7.89
C GLN A 84 10.61 -18.33 8.60
N ILE A 85 11.75 -17.65 8.75
CA ILE A 85 11.81 -16.30 9.34
C ILE A 85 11.00 -15.31 8.52
N LEU A 86 11.15 -15.32 7.19
CA LEU A 86 10.37 -14.45 6.29
C LEU A 86 8.87 -14.73 6.37
N LEU A 87 8.47 -16.00 6.47
CA LEU A 87 7.07 -16.39 6.65
C LEU A 87 6.51 -15.86 7.98
N VAL A 88 7.21 -16.08 9.09
CA VAL A 88 6.78 -15.60 10.42
C VAL A 88 6.71 -14.08 10.45
N PHE A 89 7.72 -13.40 9.91
CA PHE A 89 7.73 -11.95 9.78
C PHE A 89 6.52 -11.46 8.98
N SER A 90 6.26 -12.06 7.81
CA SER A 90 5.10 -11.75 6.96
C SER A 90 3.79 -11.91 7.74
N CYS A 91 3.60 -13.00 8.48
CA CYS A 91 2.40 -13.25 9.28
C CYS A 91 2.13 -12.15 10.32
N ILE A 92 3.18 -11.58 10.93
CA ILE A 92 3.06 -10.51 11.91
C ILE A 92 2.76 -9.16 11.23
N THR A 93 3.38 -8.90 10.09
CA THR A 93 3.27 -7.62 9.37
C THR A 93 2.00 -7.48 8.52
N CYS A 94 1.39 -8.58 8.08
CA CYS A 94 0.12 -8.59 7.35
C CYS A 94 -1.04 -7.91 8.10
N PRO A 95 -1.33 -8.24 9.38
CA PRO A 95 -2.41 -7.55 10.12
C PRO A 95 -2.09 -6.07 10.32
N ILE A 96 -0.83 -5.71 10.52
CA ILE A 96 -0.41 -4.30 10.62
C ILE A 96 -0.72 -3.56 9.31
N TYR A 97 -0.47 -4.17 8.15
CA TYR A 97 -0.82 -3.59 6.85
C TYR A 97 -2.33 -3.33 6.71
N ILE A 98 -3.17 -4.26 7.16
CA ILE A 98 -4.63 -4.09 7.16
C ILE A 98 -5.02 -2.90 8.06
N VAL A 99 -4.47 -2.83 9.27
CA VAL A 99 -4.73 -1.72 10.19
C VAL A 99 -4.29 -0.38 9.59
N CYS A 100 -3.09 -0.30 9.02
CA CYS A 100 -2.62 0.91 8.35
C CYS A 100 -3.55 1.35 7.21
N ARG A 101 -4.06 0.41 6.40
CA ARG A 101 -5.03 0.72 5.34
C ARG A 101 -6.34 1.29 5.90
N LEU A 102 -6.90 0.67 6.93
CA LEU A 102 -8.13 1.15 7.58
C LEU A 102 -7.94 2.55 8.17
N VAL A 103 -6.82 2.76 8.85
CA VAL A 103 -6.43 4.05 9.42
C VAL A 103 -6.31 5.12 8.36
N LEU A 104 -5.63 4.85 7.23
CA LEU A 104 -5.52 5.80 6.13
C LEU A 104 -6.88 6.11 5.50
N VAL A 105 -7.79 5.14 5.39
CA VAL A 105 -9.16 5.39 4.91
C VAL A 105 -9.90 6.33 5.85
N VAL A 106 -9.87 6.06 7.17
CA VAL A 106 -10.53 6.91 8.18
C VAL A 106 -9.96 8.33 8.15
N LEU A 107 -8.63 8.47 8.17
CA LEU A 107 -7.95 9.77 8.14
C LEU A 107 -8.15 10.53 6.83
N SER A 108 -8.32 9.84 5.70
CA SER A 108 -8.67 10.48 4.43
C SER A 108 -10.04 11.15 4.53
N PHE A 109 -11.02 10.48 5.15
CA PHE A 109 -12.35 11.08 5.33
C PHE A 109 -12.35 12.20 6.37
N THR A 110 -11.55 12.09 7.45
CA THR A 110 -11.49 13.17 8.45
C THR A 110 -10.81 14.42 7.88
N THR A 111 -9.73 14.27 7.13
CA THR A 111 -9.06 15.39 6.45
C THR A 111 -9.95 16.04 5.40
N LEU A 112 -10.65 15.26 4.58
CA LEU A 112 -11.65 15.79 3.63
C LEU A 112 -12.79 16.53 4.32
N ARG A 113 -13.29 16.00 5.44
CA ARG A 113 -14.35 16.65 6.23
C ARG A 113 -13.87 17.96 6.86
N ALA A 114 -12.64 18.01 7.36
CA ALA A 114 -12.07 19.21 7.97
C ALA A 114 -11.75 20.30 6.92
N LEU A 115 -11.29 19.89 5.74
CA LEU A 115 -10.97 20.77 4.62
C LEU A 115 -12.20 21.57 4.17
N SER A 116 -13.39 20.97 4.24
CA SER A 116 -14.60 21.61 3.72
C SER A 116 -15.10 22.75 4.63
N SER A 117 -15.03 22.63 5.96
CA SER A 117 -15.55 23.69 6.86
C SER A 117 -14.85 25.06 6.74
N ALA A 118 -13.59 25.11 6.26
CA ALA A 118 -12.83 26.35 6.11
C ALA A 118 -12.87 26.93 4.68
N ASP A 119 -13.08 26.09 3.66
CA ASP A 119 -13.00 26.46 2.23
C ASP A 119 -14.31 26.26 1.46
N PHE A 120 -15.46 26.09 2.14
CA PHE A 120 -16.77 26.30 1.51
C PHE A 120 -16.94 27.79 1.17
N VAL A 121 -16.18 28.26 0.18
CA VAL A 121 -16.52 29.49 -0.53
C VAL A 121 -17.80 29.16 -1.28
N ASP A 122 -18.92 29.71 -0.81
CA ASP A 122 -20.19 29.60 -1.51
C ASP A 122 -19.98 30.19 -2.91
N VAL A 123 -19.81 29.31 -3.90
CA VAL A 123 -19.61 29.75 -5.28
C VAL A 123 -20.91 30.43 -5.64
N SER A 124 -20.90 31.77 -5.72
CA SER A 124 -22.04 32.56 -6.15
C SER A 124 -22.28 32.28 -7.64
N TRP A 125 -22.89 31.13 -7.92
CA TRP A 125 -23.30 30.70 -9.25
C TRP A 125 -24.22 31.74 -9.89
N SER A 126 -24.98 32.49 -9.07
CA SER A 126 -25.80 33.63 -9.51
C SER A 126 -25.02 34.74 -10.21
N LYS A 127 -23.71 34.88 -9.97
CA LYS A 127 -22.83 35.84 -10.66
C LYS A 127 -22.42 35.39 -12.07
N TYR A 128 -22.54 34.10 -12.38
CA TYR A 128 -22.20 33.51 -13.67
C TYR A 128 -23.42 33.25 -14.55
N ILE A 129 -24.63 33.52 -14.05
CA ILE A 129 -25.85 33.47 -14.86
C ILE A 129 -25.90 34.74 -15.71
N PRO A 130 -25.82 34.65 -17.05
CA PRO A 130 -25.96 35.82 -17.90
C PRO A 130 -27.37 36.40 -17.70
N HIS A 131 -27.43 37.65 -17.25
CA HIS A 131 -28.64 38.44 -17.27
C HIS A 131 -28.80 39.00 -18.70
N PHE A 132 -29.85 38.57 -19.40
CA PHE A 132 -30.26 39.12 -20.68
C PHE A 132 -31.28 40.25 -20.47
#